data_AF-A0A7Y2UQ67-F1
#
_entry.id   AF-A0A7Y2UQ67-F1
#
_cell.length_a   1.000
_cell.length_b   1.000
_cell.length_c   1.000
_cell.angle_alpha   90.00
_cell.angle_beta   90.00
_cell.angle_gamma   90.00
#
_symmetry.space_group_name_H-M   'P 1'
#
loop_
_entity.id
_entity.type
_entity.pdbx_description
1 polymer ?
#
loop_
_entity_poly.entity_id
_entity_poly.type
_entity_poly.pdbx_seq_one_letter_code
_entity_poly.pdbx_strand_id
1 'polypeptide(L)'
;MEDGIKDYYTILGVTPDSDEEQIRSQYRKLAMRYHPDRNPDDPQAEERFKEIAEAYGVLTDPQKRSQYDAAKAAGMDWQHEGVQGGFSYSQEDILRVLFRDPRFQAMFQGLLQEFQR
;
A
#
# COMPACT_ATOMS: atom_id res chain seq x y z
N MET A 1 12.24 -7.10 19.39
CA MET A 1 11.91 -6.58 18.05
C MET A 1 10.63 -7.28 17.67
N GLU A 2 9.50 -6.58 17.82
CA GLU A 2 8.14 -7.13 17.76
C GLU A 2 7.78 -7.42 16.30
N ASP A 3 8.12 -8.62 15.85
CA ASP A 3 7.78 -9.16 14.54
C ASP A 3 6.43 -9.88 14.68
N GLY A 4 5.37 -9.36 14.05
CA GLY A 4 4.08 -10.05 14.06
C GLY A 4 2.88 -9.30 13.48
N ILE A 5 2.94 -7.98 13.29
CA ILE A 5 1.84 -7.22 12.69
C ILE A 5 2.41 -6.31 11.61
N LYS A 6 1.91 -6.43 10.37
CA LYS A 6 2.36 -5.59 9.25
C LYS A 6 1.95 -4.14 9.48
N ASP A 7 2.94 -3.29 9.76
CA ASP A 7 2.74 -1.85 9.91
C ASP A 7 2.81 -1.15 8.55
N TYR A 8 1.66 -0.78 7.98
CA TYR A 8 1.58 -0.06 6.71
C TYR A 8 2.31 1.28 6.74
N TYR A 9 2.29 1.95 7.89
CA TYR A 9 3.06 3.19 8.11
C TYR A 9 4.57 2.92 7.96
N THR A 10 5.08 1.85 8.59
CA THR A 10 6.49 1.44 8.50
C THR A 10 6.87 1.00 7.09
N ILE A 11 5.99 0.25 6.40
CA ILE A 11 6.21 -0.21 5.01
C ILE A 11 6.39 0.97 4.06
N LEU A 12 5.57 2.00 4.20
CA LEU A 12 5.70 3.24 3.41
C LEU A 12 6.77 4.19 3.93
N GLY A 13 7.31 3.96 5.13
CA GLY A 13 8.24 4.87 5.79
C GLY A 13 7.61 6.21 6.16
N VAL A 14 6.33 6.19 6.54
CA VAL A 14 5.54 7.36 6.94
C VAL A 14 5.09 7.23 8.40
N THR A 15 4.61 8.34 8.96
CA THR A 15 4.06 8.37 10.32
C THR A 15 2.54 8.31 10.29
N PRO A 16 1.87 7.92 11.38
CA PRO A 16 0.41 8.04 11.50
C PRO A 16 -0.07 9.50 11.48
N ASP A 17 0.82 10.49 11.61
CA ASP A 17 0.48 11.91 11.43
C ASP A 17 0.62 12.36 9.97
N SER A 18 1.17 11.51 9.09
CA SER A 18 1.41 11.88 7.70
C SER A 18 0.11 12.09 6.92
N ASP A 19 0.05 13.22 6.22
CA ASP A 19 -1.03 13.55 5.28
C ASP A 19 -1.01 12.63 4.04
N GLU A 20 -2.15 12.60 3.35
CA GLU A 20 -2.33 11.84 2.11
C GLU A 20 -1.28 12.21 1.04
N GLU A 21 -0.88 13.48 0.95
CA GLU A 21 0.19 13.92 0.05
C GLU A 21 1.56 13.35 0.40
N GLN A 22 1.90 13.26 1.70
CA GLN A 22 3.16 12.66 2.14
C GLN A 22 3.17 11.16 1.84
N ILE A 23 2.08 10.47 2.15
CA ILE A 23 1.86 9.05 1.87
C ILE A 23 2.04 8.79 0.37
N ARG A 24 1.42 9.62 -0.47
CA ARG A 24 1.55 9.56 -1.93
C ARG A 24 2.98 9.80 -2.41
N SER A 25 3.68 10.77 -1.83
CA SER A 25 5.06 11.10 -2.20
C SER A 25 6.02 9.94 -1.88
N GLN A 26 5.88 9.32 -0.70
CA GLN A 26 6.71 8.17 -0.33
C GLN A 26 6.36 6.94 -1.15
N TYR A 27 5.07 6.68 -1.35
CA TYR A 27 4.60 5.61 -2.24
C TYR A 27 5.25 5.70 -3.62
N ARG A 28 5.24 6.89 -4.24
CA ARG A 28 5.88 7.12 -5.55
C ARG A 28 7.35 6.71 -5.55
N LYS A 29 8.13 7.15 -4.55
CA LYS A 29 9.56 6.83 -4.45
C LYS A 29 9.81 5.32 -4.31
N LEU A 30 9.02 4.66 -3.48
CA LEU A 30 9.13 3.23 -3.24
C LEU A 30 8.67 2.41 -4.45
N ALA A 31 7.58 2.83 -5.11
CA ALA A 31 7.08 2.25 -6.33
C ALA A 31 8.10 2.31 -7.48
N MET A 32 8.86 3.40 -7.60
CA MET A 32 9.98 3.48 -8.55
C MET A 32 11.11 2.50 -8.23
N ARG A 33 11.42 2.32 -6.94
CA ARG A 33 12.52 1.47 -6.50
C ARG A 33 12.23 0.00 -6.72
N TYR A 34 11.01 -0.43 -6.39
CA TYR A 34 10.57 -1.83 -6.46
C TYR A 34 9.71 -2.13 -7.70
N HIS A 35 9.76 -1.26 -8.72
CA HIS A 35 8.93 -1.43 -9.91
C HIS A 35 9.23 -2.75 -10.64
N PRO A 36 8.22 -3.52 -11.08
CA PRO A 36 8.43 -4.78 -11.79
C PRO A 36 9.14 -4.62 -13.15
N ASP A 37 8.92 -3.52 -13.88
CA ASP A 37 9.64 -3.26 -15.15
C ASP A 37 11.15 -3.02 -14.94
N ARG A 38 11.54 -2.48 -13.77
CA ARG A 38 12.96 -2.26 -13.43
C ARG A 38 13.60 -3.48 -12.79
N ASN A 39 12.79 -4.33 -12.16
CA ASN A 39 13.22 -5.52 -11.47
C ASN A 39 12.46 -6.76 -11.98
N PRO A 40 12.46 -7.05 -13.30
CA PRO A 40 11.64 -8.12 -13.86
C PRO A 40 12.11 -9.52 -13.45
N ASP A 41 13.36 -9.63 -12.98
CA ASP A 41 13.99 -10.87 -12.53
C ASP A 41 13.96 -11.05 -11.01
N ASP A 42 13.49 -10.02 -10.26
CA ASP A 42 13.49 -10.05 -8.80
C ASP A 42 12.07 -10.27 -8.25
N PRO A 43 11.72 -11.51 -7.83
CA PRO A 43 10.40 -11.79 -7.28
C PRO A 43 10.15 -11.08 -5.95
N GLN A 44 11.21 -10.68 -5.23
CA GLN A 44 11.06 -9.91 -4.00
C GLN A 44 10.62 -8.46 -4.28
N ALA A 45 11.02 -7.87 -5.40
CA ALA A 45 10.55 -6.54 -5.80
C ALA A 45 9.04 -6.53 -6.03
N GLU A 46 8.49 -7.58 -6.65
CA GLU A 46 7.04 -7.74 -6.79
C GLU A 46 6.35 -7.83 -5.43
N GLU A 47 6.86 -8.66 -4.51
CA GLU A 47 6.30 -8.81 -3.17
C GLU A 47 6.31 -7.48 -2.39
N ARG A 48 7.47 -6.80 -2.37
CA ARG A 48 7.60 -5.47 -1.75
C ARG A 48 6.65 -4.45 -2.38
N PHE A 49 6.54 -4.45 -3.70
CA PHE A 49 5.65 -3.54 -4.41
C PHE A 49 4.18 -3.79 -4.05
N LYS A 50 3.76 -5.05 -3.91
CA LYS A 50 2.41 -5.41 -3.43
C LYS A 50 2.17 -4.88 -2.02
N GLU A 51 3.12 -5.06 -1.10
CA GLU A 51 3.03 -4.52 0.28
C GLU A 51 2.92 -2.99 0.31
N ILE A 52 3.75 -2.30 -0.49
CA ILE A 52 3.76 -0.84 -0.62
C ILE A 52 2.42 -0.33 -1.20
N ALA A 53 1.89 -1.00 -2.22
CA ALA A 53 0.62 -0.64 -2.85
C ALA A 53 -0.59 -0.92 -1.96
N GLU A 54 -0.58 -2.04 -1.22
CA GLU A 54 -1.58 -2.34 -0.20
C GLU A 54 -1.59 -1.27 0.89
N ALA A 55 -0.42 -0.97 1.46
CA ALA A 55 -0.27 0.06 2.48
C ALA A 55 -0.81 1.42 2.00
N TYR A 56 -0.46 1.81 0.77
CA TYR A 56 -0.96 3.06 0.19
C TYR A 56 -2.48 3.04 0.02
N GLY A 57 -3.04 1.95 -0.50
CA GLY A 57 -4.48 1.80 -0.73
C GLY A 57 -5.31 1.78 0.56
N VAL A 58 -4.74 1.33 1.68
CA VAL A 58 -5.37 1.39 3.00
C VAL A 58 -5.24 2.78 3.63
N LEU A 59 -4.05 3.38 3.59
CA LEU A 59 -3.78 4.65 4.27
C LEU A 59 -4.34 5.87 3.52
N THR A 60 -4.52 5.79 2.21
CA THR A 60 -5.13 6.85 1.38
C THR A 60 -6.66 6.87 1.47
N ASP A 61 -7.28 5.78 1.93
CA ASP A 61 -8.72 5.68 2.05
C ASP A 61 -9.12 5.87 3.52
N PRO A 62 -9.88 6.91 3.87
CA PRO A 62 -10.18 7.23 5.27
C PRO A 62 -11.00 6.11 5.95
N GLN A 63 -11.83 5.38 5.19
CA GLN A 63 -12.63 4.29 5.72
C GLN A 63 -11.76 3.05 6.00
N LYS A 64 -10.86 2.68 5.09
CA LYS A 64 -9.90 1.57 5.30
C LYS A 64 -8.88 1.91 6.39
N ARG A 65 -8.36 3.13 6.41
CA ARG A 65 -7.44 3.62 7.45
C ARG A 65 -8.07 3.53 8.83
N SER A 66 -9.30 4.03 8.99
CA SER A 66 -9.99 3.96 10.28
C SER A 66 -10.21 2.51 10.74
N GLN A 67 -10.54 1.60 9.83
CA GLN A 67 -10.72 0.19 10.17
C GLN A 67 -9.37 -0.49 10.50
N TYR A 68 -8.30 -0.14 9.78
CA TYR A 68 -6.95 -0.62 10.04
C TYR A 68 -6.43 -0.15 11.40
N ASP A 69 -6.58 1.13 11.72
CA ASP A 69 -6.23 1.67 13.03
C ASP A 69 -7.06 1.03 14.16
N ALA A 70 -8.34 0.77 13.94
CA ALA A 70 -9.19 0.05 14.90
C ALA A 70 -8.76 -1.42 15.09
N ALA A 71 -8.44 -2.14 14.01
CA ALA A 71 -7.93 -3.51 14.07
C ALA A 71 -6.59 -3.57 14.81
N LYS A 72 -5.68 -2.65 14.49
CA LYS A 72 -4.38 -2.51 15.17
C LYS A 72 -4.55 -2.22 16.66
N ALA A 73 -5.42 -1.29 17.02
CA ALA A 73 -5.68 -0.96 18.43
C ALA A 73 -6.26 -2.15 19.22
N ALA A 74 -7.00 -3.04 18.55
CA ALA A 74 -7.52 -4.26 19.12
C ALA A 74 -6.54 -5.45 19.07
N GLY A 75 -5.35 -5.29 18.47
CA GLY A 75 -4.39 -6.38 18.26
C GLY A 75 -4.89 -7.45 17.29
N MET A 76 -5.85 -7.11 16.42
CA MET A 76 -6.40 -8.02 15.42
C MET A 76 -5.57 -7.94 14.13
N ASP A 77 -5.31 -9.10 13.52
CA ASP A 77 -4.63 -9.15 12.24
C ASP A 77 -5.57 -8.71 11.11
N TRP A 78 -5.17 -7.63 10.42
CA TRP A 78 -5.91 -7.06 9.30
C TRP A 78 -5.91 -7.98 8.06
N GLN A 79 -4.98 -8.93 7.95
CA GLN A 79 -4.77 -9.75 6.75
C GLN A 79 -5.39 -11.15 6.80
N HIS A 80 -5.64 -11.73 7.98
CA HIS A 80 -5.94 -13.16 8.10
C HIS A 80 -7.29 -13.55 8.67
N GLU A 81 -8.06 -12.68 9.30
CA GLU A 81 -9.31 -13.10 9.91
C GLU A 81 -10.48 -12.20 9.54
N GLY A 82 -11.49 -12.83 8.92
CA GLY A 82 -12.73 -12.24 8.51
C GLY A 82 -13.28 -11.33 9.61
N VAL A 83 -13.16 -10.02 9.36
CA VAL A 83 -13.84 -9.00 10.15
C VAL A 83 -15.33 -9.35 10.07
N GLN A 84 -15.87 -9.81 11.19
CA GLN A 84 -17.29 -10.07 11.37
C GLN A 84 -18.05 -8.77 11.08
N GLY A 85 -18.52 -8.62 9.84
CA GLY A 85 -19.08 -7.35 9.37
C GLY A 85 -19.22 -7.18 7.85
N GLY A 86 -18.90 -8.19 7.03
CA GLY A 86 -19.22 -8.19 5.59
C GLY A 86 -18.25 -7.42 4.69
N PHE A 87 -17.14 -6.89 5.21
CA PHE A 87 -16.11 -6.21 4.42
C PHE A 87 -14.76 -6.91 4.61
N SER A 88 -14.42 -7.82 3.68
CA SER A 88 -13.10 -8.45 3.61
C SER A 88 -12.32 -7.80 2.47
N TYR A 89 -11.35 -6.94 2.80
CA TYR A 89 -10.45 -6.35 1.80
C TYR A 89 -9.19 -7.21 1.69
N SER A 90 -9.19 -8.15 0.75
CA SER A 90 -7.97 -8.91 0.42
C SER A 90 -6.94 -8.00 -0.24
N GLN A 91 -5.65 -8.34 -0.08
CA GLN A 91 -4.54 -7.68 -0.78
C GLN A 91 -4.83 -7.49 -2.27
N GLU A 92 -5.28 -8.55 -2.93
CA GLU A 92 -5.62 -8.56 -4.36
C GLU A 92 -6.77 -7.61 -4.71
N ASP A 93 -7.76 -7.46 -3.83
CA ASP A 93 -8.87 -6.53 -4.05
C ASP A 93 -8.40 -5.08 -3.91
N ILE A 94 -7.60 -4.79 -2.88
CA ILE A 94 -7.02 -3.46 -2.66
C ILE A 94 -6.16 -3.08 -3.86
N LEU A 95 -5.28 -3.97 -4.31
CA LEU A 95 -4.47 -3.79 -5.51
C LEU A 95 -5.36 -3.61 -6.74
N ARG A 96 -6.37 -4.45 -6.94
CA ARG A 96 -7.26 -4.36 -8.11
C ARG A 96 -8.01 -3.03 -8.16
N VAL A 97 -8.55 -2.57 -7.03
CA VAL A 97 -9.23 -1.28 -6.91
C VAL A 97 -8.23 -0.14 -7.16
N LEU A 98 -7.03 -0.23 -6.59
CA LEU A 98 -5.97 0.75 -6.77
C LEU A 98 -5.50 0.84 -8.23
N PHE A 99 -5.23 -0.28 -8.89
CA PHE A 99 -4.82 -0.33 -10.29
C PHE A 99 -5.95 0.02 -11.26
N ARG A 100 -7.21 -0.13 -10.86
CA ARG A 100 -8.37 0.31 -11.65
C ARG A 100 -8.62 1.81 -11.50
N ASP A 101 -8.08 2.45 -10.48
CA ASP A 101 -8.23 3.88 -10.29
C ASP A 101 -7.45 4.67 -11.36
N PRO A 102 -8.13 5.51 -12.17
CA PRO A 102 -7.47 6.23 -13.25
C PRO A 102 -6.47 7.28 -12.74
N ARG A 103 -6.62 7.78 -11.51
CA ARG A 103 -5.69 8.75 -10.92
C ARG A 103 -4.39 8.06 -10.52
N PHE A 104 -4.50 6.84 -10.01
CA PHE A 104 -3.34 5.99 -9.74
C PHE A 104 -2.62 5.59 -11.03
N GLN A 105 -3.35 5.13 -12.05
CA GLN A 105 -2.76 4.80 -13.35
C GLN A 105 -2.03 5.99 -13.97
N ALA A 106 -2.64 7.17 -13.96
CA ALA A 106 -2.01 8.40 -14.46
C ALA A 106 -0.78 8.80 -13.64
N MET A 107 -0.84 8.65 -12.31
CA MET A 107 0.30 8.88 -11.42
C MET A 107 1.47 7.97 -11.76
N PHE A 108 1.16 6.69 -11.94
CA PHE A 108 2.13 5.64 -12.16
C PHE A 108 2.77 5.74 -13.54
N GLN A 109 1.96 5.94 -14.59
CA GLN A 109 2.46 6.16 -15.94
C GLN A 109 3.29 7.44 -16.04
N GLY A 110 2.87 8.54 -15.41
CA GLY A 110 3.64 9.79 -15.41
C GLY A 110 5.01 9.64 -14.73
N LEU A 111 5.05 8.90 -13.63
CA LEU A 111 6.27 8.56 -12.90
C LEU A 111 7.22 7.67 -13.73
N LEU A 112 6.69 6.71 -14.49
CA LEU A 112 7.48 5.89 -15.41
C LEU A 112 8.01 6.67 -16.61
N GLN A 113 7.21 7.58 -17.16
CA GLN A 113 7.63 8.46 -18.25
C GLN A 113 8.77 9.40 -17.84
N GLU A 114 8.75 9.91 -16.60
CA GLU A 114 9.83 10.73 -16.06
C GLU A 114 11.12 9.93 -15.85
N PHE A 115 11.02 8.64 -15.55
CA PHE A 115 12.18 7.77 -15.36
C PHE A 115 12.90 7.41 -16.68
N GLN A 116 12.19 7.39 -17.81
CA GLN A 116 12.75 7.00 -19.13
C GLN A 116 13.32 8.17 -19.95
N ARG A 117 13.45 9.37 -19.36
CA ARG A 117 13.97 10.57 -20.02
C ARG A 117 15.38 10.93 -19.54
#